data_AF-A0A9W8PRD2-F1
#
_entry.id   AF-A0A9W8PRD2-F1
#
_cell.length_a   1.000
_cell.length_b   1.000
_cell.length_c   1.000
_cell.angle_alpha   90.00
_cell.angle_beta   90.00
_cell.angle_gamma   90.00
#
_symmetry.space_group_name_H-M   'P 1'
#
loop_
_entity.id
_entity.type
_entity.pdbx_description
1 polymer ?
#
loop_
_entity_poly.entity_id
_entity_poly.type
_entity_poly.pdbx_seq_one_letter_code
_entity_poly.pdbx_strand_id
1 'polypeptide(L)'
;MSVVTSIIEERSKISVIHNQPLTILLPYGSFLITANIVLITLLSNILERWLLRMVYGDIYLALEKDGNERRRRSFTYYHIGAIILFMLLLVGVYPIFAFLVGSATFDTPMAKGLTIGDVLFLLAEVYTAYYLYEMCFRTQFASPLTIAHHIELLLIVQTAVALFADGQKHSEATVEFFMCMVWGMTLLLLWTHAEN
;
A
#
# COMPACT_ATOMS: atom_id res chain seq x y z
N MET A 1 -33.40 -13.05 -34.77
CA MET A 1 -32.99 -13.62 -33.47
C MET A 1 -31.49 -13.96 -33.42
N SER A 2 -30.59 -13.14 -33.98
CA SER A 2 -29.14 -13.41 -33.95
C SER A 2 -28.27 -12.20 -33.57
N VAL A 3 -28.88 -11.03 -33.31
CA VAL A 3 -28.15 -9.79 -32.98
C VAL A 3 -28.21 -9.46 -31.48
N VAL A 4 -29.15 -10.06 -30.73
CA VAL A 4 -29.32 -9.81 -29.28
C VAL A 4 -28.35 -10.63 -28.44
N THR A 5 -27.77 -11.70 -29.00
CA THR A 5 -26.87 -12.61 -28.27
C THR A 5 -25.40 -12.17 -28.25
N SER A 6 -25.02 -11.11 -28.98
CA SER A 6 -23.62 -10.64 -29.04
C SER A 6 -23.31 -9.45 -28.12
N ILE A 7 -24.26 -9.02 -27.29
CA ILE A 7 -24.12 -7.81 -26.44
C ILE A 7 -23.95 -8.17 -24.95
N ILE A 8 -24.08 -9.44 -24.56
CA ILE A 8 -24.01 -9.87 -23.15
C ILE A 8 -23.09 -11.09 -23.03
N GLU A 9 -21.81 -10.90 -23.32
CA GLU A 9 -20.76 -11.71 -22.71
C GLU A 9 -19.64 -10.79 -22.23
N GLU A 10 -20.02 -9.74 -21.51
CA GLU A 10 -19.09 -9.00 -20.64
C GLU A 10 -18.70 -9.96 -19.50
N ARG A 11 -17.77 -10.88 -19.78
CA ARG A 11 -17.21 -11.75 -18.76
C ARG A 11 -16.49 -10.87 -17.75
N SER A 12 -16.96 -10.90 -16.50
CA SER A 12 -16.28 -10.24 -15.38
C SER A 12 -14.79 -10.58 -15.41
N LYS A 13 -13.90 -9.59 -15.26
CA LYS A 13 -12.44 -9.76 -15.32
C LYS A 13 -11.97 -10.93 -14.44
N ILE A 14 -12.60 -11.12 -13.28
CA ILE A 14 -12.33 -12.22 -12.34
C ILE A 14 -12.46 -13.60 -13.00
N SER A 15 -13.42 -13.78 -13.92
CA SER A 15 -13.66 -15.05 -14.61
C SER A 15 -12.64 -15.38 -15.71
N VAL A 16 -11.80 -14.41 -16.09
CA VAL A 16 -10.82 -14.53 -17.18
C VAL A 16 -9.38 -14.34 -16.69
N ILE A 17 -9.19 -13.98 -15.42
CA ILE A 17 -7.86 -13.86 -14.81
C ILE A 17 -7.24 -15.25 -14.68
N HIS A 18 -6.05 -15.41 -15.25
CA HIS A 18 -5.25 -16.61 -15.11
C HIS A 18 -4.15 -16.39 -14.07
N ASN A 19 -3.80 -17.46 -13.36
CA ASN A 19 -2.72 -17.39 -12.41
C ASN A 19 -1.38 -17.21 -13.11
N GLN A 20 -0.61 -16.20 -12.69
CA GLN A 20 0.66 -15.82 -13.28
C GLN A 20 1.67 -15.43 -12.19
N PRO A 21 2.98 -15.56 -12.43
CA PRO A 21 3.97 -15.06 -11.48
C PRO A 21 3.82 -13.55 -11.30
N LEU A 22 3.89 -13.08 -10.05
CA LEU A 22 3.75 -11.65 -9.75
C LEU A 22 4.97 -10.85 -10.22
N THR A 23 6.17 -11.28 -9.86
CA THR A 23 7.43 -10.62 -10.22
C THR A 23 8.60 -11.55 -9.94
N ILE A 24 9.71 -11.34 -10.63
CA ILE A 24 11.00 -11.98 -10.33
C ILE A 24 11.59 -11.51 -8.98
N LEU A 25 11.10 -10.39 -8.43
CA LEU A 25 11.60 -9.79 -7.19
C LEU A 25 11.01 -10.44 -5.93
N LEU A 26 10.05 -11.35 -6.07
CA LEU A 26 9.32 -11.97 -4.96
C LEU A 26 10.23 -12.53 -3.84
N PRO A 27 11.37 -13.22 -4.14
CA PRO A 27 12.26 -13.73 -3.10
C PRO A 27 12.91 -12.64 -2.23
N TYR A 28 12.91 -11.39 -2.69
CA TYR A 28 13.50 -10.25 -1.98
C TYR A 28 12.47 -9.46 -1.15
N GLY A 29 11.22 -9.93 -1.02
CA GLY A 29 10.16 -9.23 -0.30
C GLY A 29 10.55 -8.79 1.12
N SER A 30 11.08 -9.69 1.95
CA SER A 30 11.52 -9.35 3.31
C SER A 30 12.63 -8.29 3.34
N PHE A 31 13.53 -8.31 2.36
CA PHE A 31 14.56 -7.29 2.21
C PHE A 31 13.95 -5.93 1.84
N LEU A 32 12.99 -5.91 0.90
CA LEU A 32 12.28 -4.69 0.51
C LEU A 32 11.48 -4.09 1.68
N ILE A 33 10.75 -4.91 2.44
CA ILE A 33 10.04 -4.45 3.66
C ILE A 33 11.03 -3.79 4.61
N THR A 34 12.14 -4.47 4.92
CA THR A 34 13.15 -3.98 5.87
C THR A 34 13.79 -2.68 5.37
N ALA A 35 14.19 -2.63 4.10
CA ALA A 35 14.75 -1.44 3.48
C ALA A 35 13.77 -0.25 3.53
N ASN A 36 12.49 -0.49 3.23
CA ASN A 36 11.45 0.53 3.29
C ASN A 36 11.21 1.04 4.72
N ILE A 37 11.20 0.17 5.74
CA ILE A 37 11.08 0.60 7.15
C ILE A 37 12.25 1.52 7.54
N VAL A 38 13.48 1.17 7.14
CA VAL A 38 14.65 2.02 7.37
C VAL A 38 14.48 3.37 6.67
N LEU A 39 14.07 3.38 5.41
CA LEU A 39 13.84 4.62 4.65
C LEU A 39 12.77 5.50 5.29
N ILE A 40 11.64 4.93 5.70
CA ILE A 40 10.55 5.65 6.38
C ILE A 40 11.04 6.23 7.71
N THR A 41 11.85 5.47 8.45
CA THR A 41 12.44 5.92 9.73
C THR A 41 13.45 7.05 9.53
N LEU A 42 14.25 7.01 8.45
CA LEU A 42 15.16 8.11 8.12
C LEU A 42 14.36 9.34 7.68
N LEU A 43 13.33 9.16 6.87
CA LEU A 43 12.45 10.24 6.42
C LEU A 43 11.76 10.91 7.61
N SER A 44 11.25 10.14 8.58
CA SER A 44 10.62 10.69 9.78
C SER A 44 11.59 11.51 10.63
N ASN A 45 12.83 11.04 10.78
CA ASN A 45 13.88 11.80 11.47
C ASN A 45 14.23 13.13 10.76
N ILE A 46 14.30 13.12 9.42
CA ILE A 46 14.58 14.34 8.63
C ILE A 46 13.41 15.33 8.74
N LEU A 47 12.18 14.83 8.64
CA LEU A 47 10.98 15.66 8.77
C LEU A 47 10.90 16.31 10.16
N GLU A 48 11.10 15.52 11.22
CA GLU A 48 11.04 16.00 12.59
C GLU A 48 12.08 17.10 12.85
N ARG A 49 13.32 16.89 12.40
CA ARG A 49 14.45 17.77 12.74
C ARG A 49 14.57 18.99 11.84
N TRP A 50 14.08 18.93 10.61
CA TRP A 50 14.36 19.96 9.60
C TRP A 50 13.11 20.50 8.93
N LEU A 51 12.35 19.65 8.24
CA LEU A 51 11.26 20.12 7.37
C LEU A 51 10.12 20.76 8.16
N LEU A 52 9.68 20.14 9.26
CA LEU A 52 8.57 20.66 10.05
C LEU A 52 8.95 21.91 10.83
N ARG A 53 10.20 22.03 11.27
CA ARG A 53 10.73 23.26 11.86
C ARG A 53 10.80 24.41 10.84
N MET A 54 11.10 24.10 9.58
CA MET A 54 11.18 25.10 8.51
C MET A 54 9.78 25.57 8.06
N VAL A 55 8.85 24.64 7.86
CA VAL A 55 7.52 24.95 7.30
C VAL A 55 6.55 25.49 8.36
N TYR A 56 6.61 24.94 9.58
CA TYR A 56 5.64 25.23 10.66
C TYR A 56 6.29 25.90 11.88
N GLY A 57 7.43 26.59 11.69
CA GLY A 57 8.31 27.13 12.74
C GLY A 57 7.61 27.49 14.05
N ASP A 58 6.70 28.47 14.06
CA ASP A 58 6.05 28.94 15.28
C ASP A 58 5.14 27.87 15.94
N ILE A 59 4.43 27.07 15.15
CA ILE A 59 3.54 26.00 15.65
C ILE A 59 4.35 24.83 16.21
N TYR A 60 5.41 24.45 15.50
CA TYR A 60 6.27 23.34 15.90
C TYR A 60 7.11 23.70 17.14
N LEU A 61 7.63 24.94 17.20
CA LEU A 61 8.34 25.45 18.37
C LEU A 61 7.41 25.60 19.59
N ALA A 62 6.15 25.98 19.40
CA ALA A 62 5.16 25.98 20.48
C ALA A 62 4.89 24.56 21.03
N LEU A 63 4.80 23.56 20.15
CA LEU A 63 4.64 22.14 20.53
C LEU A 63 5.86 21.59 21.29
N GLU A 64 7.07 22.05 20.92
CA GLU A 64 8.32 21.69 21.62
C GLU A 64 8.41 22.35 23.00
N LYS A 65 7.97 23.61 23.11
CA LYS A 65 8.01 24.41 24.34
C LYS A 65 7.03 23.94 25.42
N ASP A 66 5.87 23.43 25.01
CA ASP A 66 4.85 22.89 25.93
C ASP A 66 5.23 21.52 26.54
N GLY A 67 6.40 20.95 26.20
CA GLY A 67 6.84 19.64 26.70
C GLY A 67 5.98 18.48 26.18
N ASN A 68 5.12 18.74 25.19
CA ASN A 68 4.16 17.77 24.66
C ASN A 68 4.79 16.92 23.55
N GLU A 69 5.80 16.14 23.92
CA GLU A 69 6.53 15.21 23.06
C GLU A 69 5.58 14.30 22.27
N ARG A 70 4.48 13.90 22.91
CA ARG A 70 3.42 13.09 22.30
C ARG A 70 2.80 13.79 21.09
N ARG A 71 2.36 15.04 21.24
CA ARG A 71 1.69 15.77 20.17
C ARG A 71 2.65 16.11 19.03
N ARG A 72 3.93 16.38 19.34
CA ARG A 72 4.98 16.61 18.33
C ARG A 72 5.26 15.39 17.46
N ARG A 73 5.39 14.20 18.08
CA ARG A 73 5.59 12.94 17.35
C ARG A 73 4.39 12.55 16.51
N SER A 74 3.17 12.66 17.06
CA SER A 74 1.95 12.42 16.30
C SER A 74 1.83 13.32 15.07
N PHE A 75 2.19 14.60 15.19
CA PHE A 75 2.20 15.54 14.06
C PHE A 75 3.18 15.11 12.96
N THR A 76 4.38 14.64 13.35
CA THR A 76 5.38 14.13 12.39
C THR A 76 4.89 12.87 11.69
N TYR A 77 4.34 11.91 12.44
CA TYR A 77 3.83 10.66 11.87
C TYR A 77 2.64 10.87 10.93
N TYR A 78 1.79 11.86 11.22
CA TYR A 78 0.70 12.24 10.32
C TYR A 78 1.23 12.69 8.95
N HIS A 79 2.27 13.52 8.92
CA HIS A 79 2.89 13.96 7.65
C HIS A 79 3.55 12.81 6.90
N ILE A 80 4.23 11.91 7.61
CA ILE A 80 4.83 10.72 7.01
C ILE A 80 3.76 9.84 6.37
N GLY A 81 2.66 9.59 7.07
CA GLY A 81 1.51 8.87 6.53
C GLY A 81 0.94 9.55 5.29
N ALA A 82 0.68 10.86 5.36
CA ALA A 82 0.17 11.62 4.23
C ALA A 82 1.08 11.55 3.00
N ILE A 83 2.41 11.69 3.18
CA ILE A 83 3.39 11.61 2.09
C ILE A 83 3.41 10.22 1.46
N ILE A 84 3.44 9.16 2.28
CA ILE A 84 3.52 7.79 1.77
C ILE A 84 2.22 7.40 1.07
N LEU A 85 1.06 7.65 1.68
CA LEU A 85 -0.24 7.36 1.06
C LEU A 85 -0.42 8.14 -0.24
N PHE A 86 0.00 9.42 -0.28
CA PHE A 86 -0.05 10.22 -1.50
C PHE A 86 0.87 9.67 -2.60
N MET A 87 2.08 9.23 -2.24
CA MET A 87 3.01 8.58 -3.18
C MET A 87 2.42 7.25 -3.71
N LEU A 88 1.89 6.41 -2.83
CA LEU A 88 1.22 5.16 -3.19
C LEU A 88 0.04 5.41 -4.13
N LEU A 89 -0.75 6.46 -3.91
CA LEU A 89 -1.83 6.87 -4.80
C LEU A 89 -1.29 7.26 -6.18
N LEU A 90 -0.32 8.18 -6.25
CA LEU A 90 0.21 8.68 -7.52
C LEU A 90 0.86 7.58 -8.36
N VAL A 91 1.65 6.71 -7.73
CA VAL A 91 2.36 5.62 -8.42
C VAL A 91 1.42 4.44 -8.69
N GLY A 92 0.48 4.15 -7.78
CA GLY A 92 -0.40 2.99 -7.84
C GLY A 92 -1.62 3.15 -8.74
N VAL A 93 -2.14 4.36 -8.93
CA VAL A 93 -3.35 4.58 -9.76
C VAL A 93 -3.18 3.97 -11.15
N TYR A 94 -2.10 4.22 -11.87
CA TYR A 94 -1.93 3.66 -13.21
C TYR A 94 -1.89 2.12 -13.24
N PRO A 95 -0.95 1.42 -12.56
CA PRO A 95 -0.83 -0.03 -12.64
C PRO A 95 -2.06 -0.76 -12.07
N ILE A 96 -2.70 -0.22 -11.02
CA ILE A 96 -3.91 -0.80 -10.43
C ILE A 96 -5.05 -0.75 -11.45
N PHE A 97 -5.33 0.42 -12.06
CA PHE A 97 -6.42 0.52 -13.04
C PHE A 97 -6.14 -0.25 -14.33
N ALA A 98 -4.89 -0.23 -14.79
CA ALA A 98 -4.46 -0.99 -15.97
C ALA A 98 -4.66 -2.50 -15.78
N PHE A 99 -4.43 -3.02 -14.58
CA PHE A 99 -4.63 -4.42 -14.25
C PHE A 99 -6.10 -4.79 -13.95
N LEU A 100 -6.78 -4.00 -13.12
CA LEU A 100 -8.14 -4.30 -12.64
C LEU A 100 -9.20 -4.15 -13.74
N VAL A 101 -9.14 -3.05 -14.49
CA VAL A 101 -10.15 -2.71 -15.51
C VAL A 101 -9.60 -2.96 -16.93
N GLY A 102 -8.30 -2.73 -17.12
CA GLY A 102 -7.66 -2.90 -18.42
C GLY A 102 -7.36 -4.35 -18.78
N SER A 103 -6.72 -4.51 -19.94
CA SER A 103 -6.25 -5.81 -20.45
C SER A 103 -4.85 -6.19 -19.94
N ALA A 104 -4.25 -5.38 -19.07
CA ALA A 104 -2.89 -5.59 -18.62
C ALA A 104 -2.78 -6.82 -17.69
N THR A 105 -1.59 -7.41 -17.70
CA THR A 105 -1.17 -8.54 -16.86
C THR A 105 0.08 -8.16 -16.07
N PHE A 106 0.53 -9.01 -15.14
CA PHE A 106 1.73 -8.72 -14.35
C PHE A 106 3.00 -8.54 -15.20
N ASP A 107 3.11 -9.24 -16.33
CA ASP A 107 4.25 -9.11 -17.25
C ASP A 107 4.18 -7.88 -18.17
N THR A 108 3.09 -7.11 -18.12
CA THR A 108 2.93 -5.94 -19.00
C THR A 108 4.00 -4.89 -18.66
N PRO A 109 4.82 -4.45 -19.64
CA PRO A 109 5.89 -3.49 -19.39
C PRO A 109 5.31 -2.10 -19.10
N MET A 110 5.77 -1.46 -18.03
CA MET A 110 5.39 -0.10 -17.62
C MET A 110 6.53 0.90 -17.88
N ALA A 111 7.76 0.48 -17.68
CA ALA A 111 8.96 1.26 -18.02
C ALA A 111 10.09 0.32 -18.45
N LYS A 112 11.24 0.88 -18.85
CA LYS A 112 12.38 0.08 -19.31
C LYS A 112 12.86 -0.86 -18.19
N GLY A 113 12.56 -2.15 -18.35
CA GLY A 113 12.93 -3.19 -17.39
C GLY A 113 12.03 -3.28 -16.16
N LEU A 114 10.85 -2.64 -16.16
CA LEU A 114 9.86 -2.71 -15.08
C LEU A 114 8.51 -3.13 -15.64
N THR A 115 7.91 -4.15 -15.03
CA THR A 115 6.56 -4.61 -15.34
C THR A 115 5.54 -4.05 -14.35
N ILE A 116 4.25 -4.16 -14.67
CA ILE A 116 3.16 -3.85 -13.74
C ILE A 116 3.28 -4.68 -12.47
N GLY A 117 3.63 -5.97 -12.59
CA GLY A 117 3.83 -6.86 -11.46
C GLY A 117 4.93 -6.39 -10.51
N ASP A 118 6.06 -5.92 -11.04
CA ASP A 118 7.15 -5.34 -10.23
C ASP A 118 6.68 -4.13 -9.43
N VAL A 119 5.92 -3.23 -10.07
CA VAL A 119 5.42 -2.02 -9.43
C VAL A 119 4.36 -2.34 -8.38
N LEU A 120 3.39 -3.21 -8.68
CA LEU A 120 2.36 -3.62 -7.74
C LEU A 120 2.95 -4.33 -6.52
N PHE A 121 3.94 -5.20 -6.73
CA PHE A 121 4.68 -5.84 -5.65
C PHE A 121 5.41 -4.81 -4.79
N LEU A 122 6.14 -3.88 -5.39
CA LEU A 122 6.84 -2.83 -4.64
C LEU A 122 5.88 -1.96 -3.82
N LEU A 123 4.72 -1.60 -4.39
CA LEU A 123 3.68 -0.84 -3.69
C LEU A 123 3.11 -1.63 -2.49
N ALA A 124 2.88 -2.94 -2.65
CA ALA A 124 2.45 -3.81 -1.55
C ALA A 124 3.48 -3.86 -0.41
N GLU A 125 4.78 -3.92 -0.73
CA GLU A 125 5.84 -3.92 0.29
C GLU A 125 6.03 -2.56 0.95
N VAL A 126 5.91 -1.45 0.21
CA VAL A 126 5.94 -0.09 0.78
C VAL A 126 4.75 0.12 1.71
N TYR A 127 3.55 -0.29 1.29
CA TYR A 127 2.34 -0.24 2.12
C TYR A 127 2.53 -1.04 3.41
N THR A 128 3.01 -2.28 3.30
CA THR A 128 3.31 -3.15 4.45
C THR A 128 4.33 -2.50 5.39
N ALA A 129 5.43 -1.99 4.85
CA ALA A 129 6.47 -1.32 5.63
C ALA A 129 5.94 -0.08 6.37
N TYR A 130 5.06 0.70 5.74
CA TYR A 130 4.44 1.85 6.37
C TYR A 130 3.55 1.47 7.56
N TYR A 131 2.65 0.50 7.38
CA TYR A 131 1.78 0.07 8.49
C TYR A 131 2.56 -0.62 9.61
N LEU A 132 3.66 -1.31 9.29
CA LEU A 132 4.56 -1.87 10.31
C LEU A 132 5.31 -0.75 11.06
N TYR A 133 5.80 0.28 10.36
CA TYR A 133 6.36 1.48 10.99
C TYR A 133 5.33 2.15 11.91
N GLU A 134 4.11 2.36 11.44
CA GLU A 134 3.05 2.97 12.23
C GLU A 134 2.73 2.13 13.48
N MET A 135 2.69 0.81 13.33
CA MET A 135 2.52 -0.13 14.44
C MET A 135 3.68 -0.04 15.45
N CYS A 136 4.93 0.03 15.02
CA CYS A 136 6.06 0.07 15.95
C CYS A 136 6.18 1.42 16.68
N PHE A 137 5.84 2.53 16.02
CA PHE A 137 6.18 3.87 16.51
C PHE A 137 4.97 4.71 16.95
N ARG A 138 3.74 4.40 16.50
CA ARG A 138 2.49 5.15 16.83
C ARG A 138 1.59 4.44 17.85
N THR A 139 1.78 3.14 18.11
CA THR A 139 0.84 2.28 18.88
C THR A 139 0.62 2.64 20.33
N GLN A 140 1.46 3.47 20.96
CA GLN A 140 1.25 3.86 22.36
C GLN A 140 -0.10 4.58 22.60
N PHE A 141 -0.81 4.98 21.54
CA PHE A 141 -2.06 5.76 21.63
C PHE A 141 -3.17 5.29 20.69
N ALA A 142 -2.99 4.17 19.99
CA ALA A 142 -4.00 3.64 19.06
C ALA A 142 -5.02 2.77 19.83
N SER A 143 -6.29 2.84 19.43
CA SER A 143 -7.32 1.95 19.99
C SER A 143 -7.01 0.50 19.62
N PRO A 144 -7.40 -0.50 20.44
CA PRO A 144 -7.24 -1.91 20.09
C PRO A 144 -7.87 -2.26 18.73
N LEU A 145 -8.97 -1.60 18.38
CA LEU A 145 -9.65 -1.75 17.10
C LEU A 145 -8.78 -1.26 15.93
N THR A 146 -8.15 -0.09 16.05
CA THR A 146 -7.22 0.45 15.04
C THR A 146 -6.01 -0.47 14.86
N ILE A 147 -5.47 -1.01 15.96
CA ILE A 147 -4.35 -1.94 15.91
C ILE A 147 -4.76 -3.24 15.20
N ALA A 148 -5.91 -3.80 15.56
CA ALA A 148 -6.44 -5.00 14.92
C ALA A 148 -6.66 -4.78 13.41
N HIS A 149 -7.19 -3.62 13.03
CA HIS A 149 -7.38 -3.24 11.63
C HIS A 149 -6.05 -3.19 10.86
N HIS A 150 -5.01 -2.59 11.41
CA HIS A 150 -3.70 -2.54 10.76
C HIS A 150 -3.06 -3.92 10.65
N ILE A 151 -3.20 -4.77 11.67
CA ILE A 151 -2.73 -6.17 11.62
C ILE A 151 -3.46 -6.94 10.52
N GLU A 152 -4.78 -6.80 10.42
CA GLU A 152 -5.58 -7.45 9.37
C GLU A 152 -5.10 -7.05 7.97
N LEU A 153 -4.91 -5.75 7.72
CA LEU A 153 -4.39 -5.25 6.45
C LEU A 153 -3.02 -5.83 6.10
N LEU A 154 -2.11 -5.89 7.09
CA LEU A 154 -0.78 -6.49 6.92
C LEU A 154 -0.87 -7.98 6.59
N LEU A 155 -1.72 -8.74 7.29
CA LEU A 155 -1.89 -10.16 7.08
C LEU A 155 -2.47 -10.46 5.70
N ILE A 156 -3.48 -9.72 5.26
CA ILE A 156 -4.14 -9.92 3.96
C ILE A 156 -3.12 -9.67 2.83
N VAL A 157 -2.43 -8.53 2.84
CA VAL A 157 -1.46 -8.19 1.79
C VAL A 157 -0.31 -9.20 1.74
N GLN A 158 0.29 -9.52 2.90
CA GLN A 158 1.43 -10.43 2.94
C GLN A 158 1.04 -11.88 2.61
N THR A 159 -0.17 -12.31 2.97
CA THR A 159 -0.69 -13.62 2.57
C THR A 159 -0.88 -13.68 1.05
N ALA A 160 -1.52 -12.66 0.45
CA ALA A 160 -1.73 -12.62 -1.00
C ALA A 160 -0.40 -12.62 -1.77
N VAL A 161 0.62 -11.90 -1.28
CA VAL A 161 1.99 -11.95 -1.84
C VAL A 161 2.62 -13.34 -1.66
N ALA A 162 2.51 -13.93 -0.47
CA ALA A 162 3.12 -15.23 -0.17
C ALA A 162 2.57 -16.38 -1.03
N LEU A 163 1.29 -16.32 -1.44
CA LEU A 163 0.70 -17.33 -2.32
C LEU A 163 1.42 -17.46 -3.67
N PHE A 164 2.05 -16.37 -4.16
CA PHE A 164 2.84 -16.43 -5.39
C PHE A 164 4.15 -17.22 -5.25
N ALA A 165 4.62 -17.49 -4.03
CA ALA A 165 5.85 -18.27 -3.82
C ALA A 165 5.71 -19.72 -4.31
N ASP A 166 4.50 -20.27 -4.28
CA ASP A 166 4.15 -21.56 -4.88
C ASP A 166 2.85 -21.45 -5.70
N GLY A 167 2.89 -20.60 -6.73
CA GLY A 167 1.74 -20.35 -7.61
C GLY A 167 1.26 -21.59 -8.39
N GLN A 168 2.04 -22.67 -8.46
CA GLN A 168 1.58 -23.93 -9.07
C GLN A 168 0.61 -24.67 -8.14
N LYS A 169 0.88 -24.63 -6.84
CA LYS A 169 -0.01 -25.18 -5.82
C LYS A 169 -1.21 -24.26 -5.53
N HIS A 170 -0.98 -22.95 -5.63
CA HIS A 170 -1.96 -21.90 -5.34
C HIS A 170 -2.45 -21.23 -6.61
N SER A 171 -3.42 -21.86 -7.28
CA SER A 171 -4.07 -21.36 -8.50
C SER A 171 -4.84 -20.05 -8.30
N GLU A 172 -5.15 -19.73 -7.05
CA GLU A 172 -5.90 -18.56 -6.60
C GLU A 172 -5.04 -17.31 -6.36
N ALA A 173 -3.71 -17.41 -6.38
CA ALA A 173 -2.81 -16.33 -5.94
C ALA A 173 -3.08 -15.00 -6.65
N THR A 174 -3.29 -15.03 -7.97
CA THR A 174 -3.60 -13.83 -8.76
C THR A 174 -4.97 -13.24 -8.43
N VAL A 175 -5.97 -14.09 -8.14
CA VAL A 175 -7.32 -13.65 -7.77
C VAL A 175 -7.32 -13.04 -6.36
N GLU A 176 -6.59 -13.64 -5.41
CA GLU A 176 -6.47 -13.09 -4.05
C GLU A 176 -5.78 -11.71 -4.08
N PHE A 177 -4.71 -11.57 -4.86
CA PHE A 177 -4.04 -10.29 -5.03
C PHE A 177 -4.92 -9.25 -5.75
N PHE A 178 -5.70 -9.68 -6.74
CA PHE A 178 -6.73 -8.85 -7.36
C PHE A 178 -7.75 -8.34 -6.32
N MET A 179 -8.28 -9.23 -5.48
CA MET A 179 -9.23 -8.87 -4.43
C MET A 179 -8.61 -7.91 -3.41
N CYS A 180 -7.35 -8.11 -3.04
CA CYS A 180 -6.61 -7.18 -2.18
C CYS A 180 -6.56 -5.77 -2.76
N MET A 181 -6.34 -5.61 -4.07
CA MET A 181 -6.33 -4.30 -4.72
C MET A 181 -7.72 -3.66 -4.74
N VAL A 182 -8.77 -4.42 -5.03
CA VAL A 182 -10.16 -3.93 -5.00
C VAL A 182 -10.55 -3.46 -3.59
N TRP A 183 -10.21 -4.24 -2.57
CA TRP A 183 -10.41 -3.88 -1.17
C TRP A 183 -9.60 -2.65 -0.78
N GLY A 184 -8.31 -2.60 -1.13
CA GLY A 184 -7.43 -1.47 -0.84
C GLY A 184 -7.90 -0.14 -1.44
N MET A 185 -8.43 -0.15 -2.68
CA MET A 185 -9.04 1.04 -3.28
C MET A 185 -10.27 1.52 -2.51
N THR A 186 -11.10 0.60 -2.04
CA THR A 186 -12.31 0.93 -1.26
C THR A 186 -11.93 1.50 0.11
N LEU A 187 -10.82 1.02 0.70
CA LEU A 187 -10.33 1.48 1.99
C LEU A 187 -9.77 2.92 1.94
N LEU A 188 -9.04 3.28 0.88
CA LEU A 188 -8.57 4.66 0.66
C LEU A 188 -9.73 5.68 0.64
N LEU A 189 -10.91 5.27 0.16
CA LEU A 189 -12.13 6.09 0.14
C LEU A 189 -12.87 6.10 1.49
N LEU A 190 -12.68 5.08 2.34
CA LEU A 190 -13.29 4.99 3.68
C LEU A 190 -12.42 5.65 4.76
N TRP A 191 -11.10 5.73 4.58
CA TRP A 191 -10.18 6.41 5.50
C TRP A 191 -10.57 7.88 5.72
N THR A 192 -11.08 8.57 4.70
CA THR A 192 -11.59 9.95 4.83
C THR A 192 -12.83 10.08 5.72
N HIS A 193 -13.54 8.98 5.99
CA HIS A 193 -14.75 8.97 6.82
C HIS A 193 -14.51 8.48 8.25
N ALA A 194 -13.45 7.71 8.51
CA ALA A 194 -13.16 7.15 9.84
C ALA A 194 -12.40 8.10 10.77
N GLU A 195 -11.85 9.21 10.26
CA GLU A 195 -11.13 10.23 11.06
C GLU A 195 -12.00 11.46 11.44
N ASN A 196 -13.30 11.45 11.12
CA ASN A 196 -14.30 12.44 11.58
C ASN A 196 -15.20 11.86 12.67
#